data_AF-L1QFE6-F1
#
_entry.id   AF-L1QFE6-F1
#
_cell.length_a   1.000
_cell.length_b   1.000
_cell.length_c   1.000
_cell.angle_alpha   90.00
_cell.angle_beta   90.00
_cell.angle_gamma   90.00
#
_symmetry.space_group_name_H-M   'P 1'
#
loop_
_entity.id
_entity.type
_entity.pdbx_description
1 polymer ?
#
loop_
_entity_poly.entity_id
_entity_poly.type
_entity_poly.pdbx_seq_one_letter_code
_entity_poly.pdbx_strand_id
1 'polypeptide(L)'
;MEIRLLKKGYKKNDQFYKDFLEDQIRNNDDYFSGEIVHIDEIPDFPVYMGTRNEEEKKKLFFEAFDVISKSYLNTDRDVHFEEIFWHSLLCVYKRDYLLENYPDIKDSRSKFNNIVIRDFDWENYIYKCVLGAQYINDNITKKEEREKYYEYIIDNLDLYNYIIKYDIFRNDKFLLNILDITYELGLSDILKSKIKGRPELGKDPRVGRFVIFEFNKSYPVIMSPMMDKEALKKPFLEYLSYYYDIN
;
A
#
# COMPACT_ATOMS: atom_id res chain seq x y z
N MET A 1 -6.56 23.90 -2.48
CA MET A 1 -6.52 23.56 -3.91
C MET A 1 -7.73 22.71 -4.28
N GLU A 2 -8.25 22.86 -5.50
CA GLU A 2 -9.47 22.18 -5.97
C GLU A 2 -9.12 21.04 -6.92
N ILE A 3 -9.60 19.83 -6.60
CA ILE A 3 -9.47 18.63 -7.42
C ILE A 3 -10.83 18.30 -8.03
N ARG A 4 -10.95 18.48 -9.34
CA ARG A 4 -12.15 18.07 -10.11
C ARG A 4 -12.13 16.56 -10.29
N LEU A 5 -13.19 15.88 -9.83
CA LEU A 5 -13.27 14.43 -9.91
C LEU A 5 -13.69 13.95 -11.30
N LEU A 6 -13.00 12.92 -11.78
CA LEU A 6 -13.34 12.21 -13.01
C LEU A 6 -14.68 11.47 -12.85
N LYS A 7 -15.49 11.43 -13.90
CA LYS A 7 -16.68 10.58 -13.95
C LYS A 7 -16.28 9.12 -14.18
N LYS A 8 -17.03 8.17 -13.61
CA LYS A 8 -16.78 6.73 -13.80
C LYS A 8 -16.76 6.34 -15.29
N GLY A 9 -15.91 5.36 -15.61
CA GLY A 9 -15.81 4.79 -16.97
C GLY A 9 -14.58 5.22 -17.77
N TYR A 10 -13.79 6.20 -17.31
CA TYR A 10 -12.56 6.66 -17.99
C TYR A 10 -11.57 5.52 -18.29
N LYS A 11 -11.45 4.50 -17.40
CA LYS A 11 -10.56 3.34 -17.60
C LYS A 11 -10.83 2.59 -18.92
N LYS A 12 -12.09 2.56 -19.36
CA LYS A 12 -12.53 1.89 -20.59
C LYS A 12 -12.44 2.77 -21.83
N ASN A 13 -12.14 4.06 -21.68
CA ASN A 13 -12.04 4.98 -22.79
C ASN A 13 -10.62 4.95 -23.38
N ASP A 14 -10.50 4.51 -24.63
CA ASP A 14 -9.23 4.40 -25.34
C ASP A 14 -8.59 5.76 -25.64
N GLN A 15 -9.42 6.79 -25.80
CA GLN A 15 -8.97 8.16 -26.03
C GLN A 15 -8.38 8.79 -24.77
N PHE A 16 -8.79 8.34 -23.58
CA PHE A 16 -8.33 8.91 -22.32
C PHE A 16 -6.80 8.84 -22.15
N TYR A 17 -6.17 7.74 -22.58
CA TYR A 17 -4.71 7.62 -22.54
C TYR A 17 -4.02 8.61 -23.48
N LYS A 18 -4.56 8.83 -24.69
CA LYS A 18 -4.00 9.82 -25.63
C LYS A 18 -4.16 11.23 -25.08
N ASP A 19 -5.34 11.54 -24.55
CA ASP A 19 -5.63 12.84 -23.95
C ASP A 19 -4.76 13.10 -22.71
N PHE A 20 -4.42 12.05 -21.94
CA PHE A 20 -3.40 12.15 -20.88
C PHE A 20 -2.04 12.53 -21.46
N LEU A 21 -1.57 11.85 -22.52
CA LEU A 21 -0.29 12.16 -23.15
C LEU A 21 -0.25 13.55 -23.81
N GLU A 22 -1.38 14.06 -24.28
CA GLU A 22 -1.49 15.33 -25.01
C GLU A 22 -1.92 16.51 -24.13
N ASP A 23 -2.05 16.29 -22.81
CA ASP A 23 -2.51 17.29 -21.83
C ASP A 23 -3.91 17.86 -22.14
N GLN A 24 -4.82 17.00 -22.61
CA GLN A 24 -6.17 17.39 -23.01
C GLN A 24 -7.25 17.04 -21.97
N ILE A 25 -6.94 16.20 -20.97
CA ILE A 25 -7.94 15.78 -19.97
C ILE A 25 -8.52 16.99 -19.23
N ARG A 26 -7.66 17.92 -18.78
CA ARG A 26 -8.08 19.09 -18.00
C ARG A 26 -9.04 20.01 -18.76
N ASN A 27 -8.92 20.05 -20.08
CA ASN A 27 -9.69 20.94 -20.96
C ASN A 27 -10.97 20.28 -21.49
N ASN A 28 -11.20 19.00 -21.20
CA ASN A 28 -12.36 18.26 -21.66
C ASN A 28 -13.33 18.02 -20.50
N ASP A 29 -14.33 18.89 -20.38
CA ASP A 29 -15.34 18.84 -19.32
C ASP A 29 -16.15 17.53 -19.31
N ASP A 30 -16.24 16.82 -20.44
CA ASP A 30 -16.91 15.53 -20.50
C ASP A 30 -16.24 14.49 -19.62
N TYR A 31 -14.98 14.64 -19.21
CA TYR A 31 -14.33 13.68 -18.32
C TYR A 31 -14.73 13.82 -16.85
N PHE A 32 -15.38 14.91 -16.44
CA PHE A 32 -15.61 15.22 -15.03
C PHE A 32 -17.04 14.95 -14.59
N SER A 33 -17.22 14.57 -13.33
CA SER A 33 -18.54 14.37 -12.72
C SER A 33 -19.20 15.67 -12.27
N GLY A 34 -18.41 16.74 -12.12
CA GLY A 34 -18.81 17.99 -11.49
C GLY A 34 -18.54 18.05 -9.98
N GLU A 35 -18.14 16.93 -9.37
CA GLU A 35 -17.71 16.89 -7.96
C GLU A 35 -16.31 17.47 -7.79
N ILE A 36 -16.09 18.16 -6.67
CA ILE A 36 -14.84 18.83 -6.34
C ILE A 36 -14.43 18.44 -4.92
N VAL A 37 -13.16 18.07 -4.76
CA VAL A 37 -12.52 17.83 -3.46
C VAL A 37 -11.55 18.97 -3.19
N HIS A 38 -11.59 19.51 -1.96
CA HIS A 38 -10.67 20.54 -1.50
C HIS A 38 -9.57 19.92 -0.66
N ILE A 39 -8.31 20.19 -1.01
CA ILE A 39 -7.13 19.75 -0.27
C ILE A 39 -6.15 20.90 -0.10
N ASP A 40 -5.38 20.92 0.99
CA ASP A 40 -4.50 22.06 1.29
C ASP A 40 -3.40 22.22 0.24
N GLU A 41 -2.76 21.10 -0.11
CA GLU A 41 -1.67 21.03 -1.06
C GLU A 41 -1.74 19.76 -1.91
N ILE A 42 -1.06 19.80 -3.06
CA ILE A 42 -0.85 18.66 -3.95
C ILE A 42 0.65 18.43 -4.09
N PRO A 43 1.31 17.81 -3.10
CA PRO A 43 2.69 17.37 -3.29
C PRO A 43 2.75 16.28 -4.37
N ASP A 44 3.91 16.16 -5.01
CA ASP A 44 4.17 15.03 -5.90
C ASP A 44 4.18 13.72 -5.12
N PHE A 45 3.77 12.64 -5.78
CA PHE A 45 3.66 11.33 -5.17
C PHE A 45 4.61 10.34 -5.84
N PRO A 46 5.64 9.83 -5.13
CA PRO A 46 6.61 8.92 -5.73
C PRO A 46 6.00 7.55 -6.02
N VAL A 47 6.25 7.04 -7.22
CA VAL A 47 5.96 5.67 -7.63
C VAL A 47 7.18 4.80 -7.36
N TYR A 48 7.11 3.96 -6.32
CA TYR A 48 8.18 3.03 -5.96
C TYR A 48 8.05 1.64 -6.62
N MET A 49 6.94 1.38 -7.32
CA MET A 49 6.73 0.10 -8.01
C MET A 49 7.63 -0.02 -9.23
N GLY A 50 8.22 -1.19 -9.43
CA GLY A 50 9.08 -1.46 -10.59
C GLY A 50 10.54 -1.03 -10.43
N THR A 51 10.87 -0.30 -9.37
CA THR A 51 12.26 0.03 -9.01
C THR A 51 13.02 -1.26 -8.65
N ARG A 52 14.10 -1.53 -9.40
CA ARG A 52 14.94 -2.73 -9.21
C ARG A 52 15.98 -2.57 -8.11
N ASN A 53 16.33 -1.31 -7.78
CA ASN A 53 17.24 -1.00 -6.70
C ASN A 53 16.47 -0.96 -5.37
N GLU A 54 16.83 -1.83 -4.43
CA GLU A 54 16.14 -1.93 -3.13
C GLU A 54 16.37 -0.71 -2.23
N GLU A 55 17.54 -0.05 -2.29
CA GLU A 55 17.79 1.19 -1.52
C GLU A 55 16.94 2.35 -2.04
N GLU A 56 16.89 2.51 -3.36
CA GLU A 56 16.05 3.52 -4.01
C GLU A 56 14.56 3.26 -3.74
N LYS A 57 14.13 2.01 -3.84
CA LYS A 57 12.77 1.61 -3.53
C LYS A 57 12.40 1.91 -2.08
N LYS A 58 13.30 1.63 -1.12
CA LYS A 58 13.09 1.98 0.30
C LYS A 58 12.95 3.49 0.47
N LYS A 59 13.80 4.29 -0.18
CA LYS A 59 13.71 5.75 -0.15
C LYS A 59 12.37 6.26 -0.70
N LEU A 60 11.96 5.81 -1.89
CA LEU A 60 10.70 6.21 -2.52
C LEU A 60 9.48 5.79 -1.70
N PHE A 61 9.52 4.63 -1.06
CA PHE A 61 8.45 4.17 -0.17
C PHE A 61 8.32 5.05 1.07
N PHE A 62 9.46 5.40 1.69
CA PHE A 62 9.46 6.30 2.84
C PHE A 62 8.95 7.69 2.47
N GLU A 63 9.38 8.23 1.32
CA GLU A 63 8.87 9.49 0.78
C GLU A 63 7.36 9.42 0.51
N ALA A 64 6.85 8.31 -0.02
CA ALA A 64 5.41 8.10 -0.18
C ALA A 64 4.65 8.16 1.16
N PHE A 65 5.18 7.52 2.21
CA PHE A 65 4.58 7.59 3.55
C PHE A 65 4.58 9.02 4.10
N ASP A 66 5.68 9.75 3.95
CA ASP A 66 5.80 11.13 4.41
C ASP A 66 4.80 12.05 3.70
N VAL A 67 4.67 11.91 2.38
CA VAL A 67 3.70 12.63 1.54
C VAL A 67 2.26 12.33 1.95
N ILE A 68 1.89 11.06 2.12
CA ILE A 68 0.56 10.69 2.62
C ILE A 68 0.30 11.32 3.99
N SER A 69 1.25 11.13 4.91
CA SER A 69 1.11 11.53 6.30
C SER A 69 0.96 13.04 6.48
N LYS A 70 1.64 13.85 5.68
CA LYS A 70 1.66 15.31 5.83
C LYS A 70 0.51 15.99 5.12
N SER A 71 0.08 15.43 3.98
CA SER A 71 -0.74 16.18 3.02
C SER A 71 -2.09 15.52 2.77
N TYR A 72 -2.14 14.20 2.59
CA TYR A 72 -3.35 13.51 2.14
C TYR A 72 -4.21 12.96 3.29
N LEU A 73 -3.62 12.61 4.44
CA LEU A 73 -4.39 12.18 5.62
C LEU A 73 -5.17 13.32 6.30
N ASN A 74 -4.93 14.58 5.93
CA ASN A 74 -5.71 15.73 6.41
C ASN A 74 -7.09 15.82 5.74
N THR A 75 -7.34 15.00 4.71
CA THR A 75 -8.63 14.89 4.04
C THR A 75 -9.54 13.88 4.74
N ASP A 76 -10.85 13.96 4.50
CA ASP A 76 -11.80 12.97 4.98
C ASP A 76 -11.40 11.56 4.56
N ARG A 77 -11.69 10.58 5.43
CA ARG A 77 -11.33 9.18 5.19
C ARG A 77 -11.87 8.64 3.87
N ASP A 78 -13.10 9.00 3.55
CA ASP A 78 -13.74 8.56 2.32
C ASP A 78 -13.02 9.14 1.08
N VAL A 79 -12.36 10.29 1.20
CA VAL A 79 -11.60 10.91 0.10
C VAL A 79 -10.28 10.17 -0.15
N HIS A 80 -9.44 10.00 0.87
CA HIS A 80 -8.13 9.38 0.66
C HIS A 80 -8.19 7.86 0.43
N PHE A 81 -9.34 7.22 0.71
CA PHE A 81 -9.63 5.84 0.30
C PHE A 81 -10.45 5.71 -1.01
N GLU A 82 -10.71 6.81 -1.72
CA GLU A 82 -11.46 6.78 -2.98
C GLU A 82 -10.52 6.69 -4.19
N GLU A 83 -10.75 5.69 -5.04
CA GLU A 83 -10.00 5.48 -6.28
C GLU A 83 -10.06 6.70 -7.21
N ILE A 84 -11.27 7.25 -7.39
CA ILE A 84 -11.50 8.35 -8.32
C ILE A 84 -10.70 9.58 -7.92
N PHE A 85 -10.57 9.84 -6.62
CA PHE A 85 -9.76 10.95 -6.11
C PHE A 85 -8.31 10.84 -6.60
N TRP A 86 -7.68 9.69 -6.37
CA TRP A 86 -6.28 9.46 -6.77
C TRP A 86 -6.08 9.51 -8.28
N HIS A 87 -6.99 8.90 -9.06
CA HIS A 87 -6.86 8.95 -10.52
C HIS A 87 -7.08 10.35 -11.08
N SER A 88 -7.98 11.14 -10.49
CA SER A 88 -8.19 12.54 -10.86
C SER A 88 -6.94 13.37 -10.56
N LEU A 89 -6.38 13.22 -9.36
CA LEU A 89 -5.14 13.87 -8.95
C LEU A 89 -4.00 13.54 -9.92
N LEU A 90 -3.76 12.24 -10.17
CA LEU A 90 -2.64 11.79 -10.98
C LEU A 90 -2.77 12.20 -12.44
N CYS A 91 -3.95 12.01 -13.04
CA CYS A 91 -4.15 12.27 -14.47
C CYS A 91 -4.21 13.76 -14.81
N VAL A 92 -4.75 14.59 -13.91
CA VAL A 92 -5.06 16.00 -14.22
C VAL A 92 -4.00 16.95 -13.65
N TYR A 93 -3.41 16.63 -12.49
CA TYR A 93 -2.54 17.56 -11.77
C TYR A 93 -1.09 17.08 -11.66
N LYS A 94 -0.82 15.79 -11.88
CA LYS A 94 0.53 15.20 -11.76
C LYS A 94 1.08 14.62 -13.06
N ARG A 95 0.45 14.92 -14.19
CA ARG A 95 0.89 14.48 -15.52
C ARG A 95 2.38 14.75 -15.76
N ASP A 96 2.81 15.99 -15.63
CA ASP A 96 4.18 16.38 -15.99
C ASP A 96 5.22 15.66 -15.13
N TYR A 97 5.01 15.68 -13.81
CA TYR A 97 5.83 14.94 -12.85
C TYR A 97 5.92 13.45 -13.22
N LEU A 98 4.78 12.81 -13.53
CA LEU A 98 4.74 11.39 -13.89
C LEU A 98 5.47 11.11 -15.20
N LEU A 99 5.29 11.94 -16.22
CA LEU A 99 5.92 11.75 -17.53
C LEU A 99 7.42 12.06 -17.54
N GLU A 100 7.90 12.85 -16.59
CA GLU A 100 9.31 13.16 -16.37
C GLU A 100 10.02 12.05 -15.58
N ASN A 101 9.44 11.63 -14.44
CA ASN A 101 10.07 10.68 -13.52
C ASN A 101 9.80 9.20 -13.89
N TYR A 102 8.71 8.92 -14.62
CA TYR A 102 8.28 7.58 -15.01
C TYR A 102 7.98 7.50 -16.52
N PRO A 103 8.99 7.67 -17.39
CA PRO A 103 8.80 7.76 -18.83
C PRO A 103 8.16 6.52 -19.46
N ASP A 104 8.32 5.33 -18.86
CA ASP A 104 7.66 4.07 -19.22
C ASP A 104 6.14 4.19 -19.42
N ILE A 105 5.50 5.18 -18.77
CA ILE A 105 4.07 5.47 -18.93
C ILE A 105 3.73 5.74 -20.40
N LYS A 106 4.66 6.33 -21.17
CA LYS A 106 4.50 6.67 -22.59
C LYS A 106 4.57 5.45 -23.51
N ASP A 107 5.19 4.36 -23.05
CA ASP A 107 5.47 3.19 -23.90
C ASP A 107 4.21 2.44 -24.27
N SER A 108 3.22 2.39 -23.38
CA SER A 108 1.96 1.70 -23.65
C SER A 108 0.85 2.08 -22.68
N ARG A 109 -0.40 1.94 -23.15
CA ARG A 109 -1.58 2.03 -22.29
C ARG A 109 -1.55 1.03 -21.13
N SER A 110 -0.95 -0.14 -21.31
CA SER A 110 -0.81 -1.12 -20.24
C SER A 110 0.08 -0.58 -19.10
N LYS A 111 1.19 0.08 -19.43
CA LYS A 111 2.05 0.74 -18.43
C LYS A 111 1.33 1.88 -17.74
N PHE A 112 0.65 2.75 -18.50
CA PHE A 112 -0.21 3.80 -17.95
C PHE A 112 -1.28 3.23 -17.00
N ASN A 113 -1.98 2.17 -17.38
CA ASN A 113 -3.00 1.56 -16.52
C ASN A 113 -2.42 0.98 -15.24
N ASN A 114 -1.24 0.37 -15.29
CA ASN A 114 -0.62 -0.26 -14.14
C ASN A 114 0.03 0.73 -13.16
N ILE A 115 0.33 1.94 -13.62
CA ILE A 115 1.01 2.99 -12.84
C ILE A 115 0.03 4.08 -12.41
N VAL A 116 -0.74 4.65 -13.35
CA VAL A 116 -1.51 5.88 -13.13
C VAL A 116 -2.97 5.61 -12.76
N ILE A 117 -3.62 4.67 -13.44
CA ILE A 117 -5.05 4.34 -13.22
C ILE A 117 -5.27 2.90 -12.73
N ARG A 118 -4.37 2.43 -11.89
CA ARG A 118 -4.41 1.07 -11.33
C ARG A 118 -5.63 0.91 -10.42
N ASP A 119 -6.26 -0.26 -10.43
CA ASP A 119 -7.34 -0.54 -9.47
C ASP A 119 -6.89 -0.27 -8.03
N PHE A 120 -7.74 0.39 -7.25
CA PHE A 120 -7.42 0.85 -5.89
C PHE A 120 -7.74 -0.23 -4.85
N ASP A 121 -6.92 -1.26 -4.85
CA ASP A 121 -7.02 -2.40 -3.94
C ASP A 121 -5.71 -2.62 -3.15
N TRP A 122 -5.63 -3.74 -2.42
CA TRP A 122 -4.46 -4.09 -1.62
C TRP A 122 -3.16 -4.24 -2.43
N GLU A 123 -3.20 -4.37 -3.76
CA GLU A 123 -2.01 -4.39 -4.61
C GLU A 123 -1.52 -2.99 -4.98
N ASN A 124 -2.40 -1.99 -4.92
CA ASN A 124 -2.13 -0.61 -5.28
C ASN A 124 -1.09 0.04 -4.34
N TYR A 125 -0.10 0.71 -4.93
CA TYR A 125 1.00 1.32 -4.17
C TYR A 125 0.56 2.51 -3.34
N ILE A 126 -0.44 3.25 -3.78
CA ILE A 126 -1.02 4.36 -3.01
C ILE A 126 -1.87 3.82 -1.88
N TYR A 127 -2.77 2.86 -2.17
CA TYR A 127 -3.61 2.23 -1.14
C TYR A 127 -2.79 1.69 0.03
N LYS A 128 -1.67 1.01 -0.28
CA LYS A 128 -0.70 0.52 0.71
C LYS A 128 -0.15 1.64 1.60
N CYS A 129 0.25 2.75 1.02
CA CYS A 129 0.78 3.89 1.76
C CYS A 129 -0.30 4.58 2.59
N VAL A 130 -1.49 4.78 2.04
CA VAL A 130 -2.65 5.36 2.76
C VAL A 130 -2.98 4.53 3.99
N LEU A 131 -3.14 3.21 3.83
CA LEU A 131 -3.51 2.32 4.92
C LEU A 131 -2.43 2.26 6.01
N GLY A 132 -1.15 2.10 5.62
CA GLY A 132 -0.05 2.05 6.57
C GLY A 132 0.15 3.38 7.31
N ALA A 133 0.08 4.52 6.59
CA ALA A 133 0.20 5.84 7.18
C ALA A 133 -0.95 6.15 8.13
N GLN A 134 -2.20 5.85 7.75
CA GLN A 134 -3.35 6.07 8.61
C GLN A 134 -3.20 5.28 9.91
N TYR A 135 -2.95 3.96 9.83
CA TYR A 135 -2.86 3.11 11.01
C TYR A 135 -1.75 3.54 11.97
N ILE A 136 -0.60 3.94 11.43
CA ILE A 136 0.53 4.43 12.23
C ILE A 136 0.20 5.81 12.83
N ASN A 137 -0.37 6.73 12.06
CA ASN A 137 -0.66 8.08 12.54
C ASN A 137 -1.75 8.12 13.61
N ASP A 138 -2.75 7.25 13.50
CA ASP A 138 -3.87 7.15 14.43
C ASP A 138 -3.43 6.60 15.81
N ASN A 139 -2.36 5.79 15.84
CA ASN A 139 -1.92 5.09 17.04
C ASN A 139 -0.61 5.63 17.64
N ILE A 140 0.24 6.25 16.83
CA ILE A 140 1.57 6.74 17.23
C ILE A 140 1.57 8.25 17.09
N THR A 141 1.82 8.99 18.18
CA THR A 141 1.76 10.47 18.16
C THR A 141 3.10 11.12 17.76
N LYS A 142 4.22 10.51 18.17
CA LYS A 142 5.56 11.09 17.92
C LYS A 142 6.05 10.76 16.53
N LYS A 143 6.60 11.76 15.83
CA LYS A 143 7.08 11.63 14.45
C LYS A 143 8.19 10.59 14.33
N GLU A 144 9.15 10.61 15.25
CA GLU A 144 10.31 9.70 15.22
C GLU A 144 9.87 8.24 15.40
N GLU A 145 8.83 8.00 16.22
CA GLU A 145 8.25 6.68 16.39
C GLU A 145 7.48 6.24 15.13
N ARG A 146 6.75 7.15 14.46
CA ARG A 146 6.07 6.85 13.18
C ARG A 146 7.05 6.42 12.10
N GLU A 147 8.15 7.15 11.95
CA GLU A 147 9.20 6.85 10.97
C GLU A 147 9.77 5.45 11.18
N LYS A 148 9.96 5.05 12.45
CA LYS A 148 10.37 3.69 12.81
C LYS A 148 9.36 2.62 12.35
N TYR A 149 8.06 2.85 12.52
CA TYR A 149 7.04 1.92 12.02
C TYR A 149 6.95 1.90 10.48
N TYR A 150 7.21 3.02 9.81
CA TYR A 150 7.35 3.04 8.35
C TYR A 150 8.51 2.16 7.90
N GLU A 151 9.68 2.25 8.56
CA GLU A 151 10.78 1.32 8.32
C GLU A 151 10.38 -0.13 8.58
N TYR A 152 9.60 -0.38 9.63
CA TYR A 152 9.12 -1.72 9.96
C TYR A 152 8.29 -2.36 8.84
N ILE A 153 7.42 -1.56 8.23
CA ILE A 153 6.67 -1.98 7.04
C ILE A 153 7.60 -2.19 5.85
N ILE A 154 8.50 -1.26 5.58
CA ILE A 154 9.36 -1.29 4.38
C ILE A 154 10.34 -2.49 4.40
N ASP A 155 10.90 -2.82 5.56
CA ASP A 155 11.79 -3.97 5.69
C ASP A 155 11.04 -5.31 5.62
N ASN A 156 9.71 -5.30 5.81
CA ASN A 156 8.84 -6.47 5.82
C ASN A 156 7.67 -6.35 4.82
N LEU A 157 7.88 -5.72 3.66
CA LEU A 157 6.81 -5.43 2.69
C LEU A 157 6.00 -6.66 2.27
N ASP A 158 6.63 -7.82 2.15
CA ASP A 158 5.93 -9.04 1.76
C ASP A 158 4.95 -9.50 2.85
N LEU A 159 5.35 -9.42 4.12
CA LEU A 159 4.46 -9.69 5.26
C LEU A 159 3.32 -8.66 5.28
N TYR A 160 3.64 -7.37 5.17
CA TYR A 160 2.66 -6.30 5.13
C TYR A 160 1.63 -6.49 4.01
N ASN A 161 2.07 -6.78 2.79
CA ASN A 161 1.19 -7.06 1.66
C ASN A 161 0.21 -8.20 1.95
N TYR A 162 0.65 -9.26 2.64
CA TYR A 162 -0.21 -10.39 2.99
C TYR A 162 -1.17 -10.08 4.14
N ILE A 163 -0.78 -9.24 5.09
CA ILE A 163 -1.69 -8.73 6.12
C ILE A 163 -2.83 -7.96 5.44
N ILE A 164 -2.51 -6.97 4.62
CA ILE A 164 -3.55 -6.14 3.98
C ILE A 164 -4.29 -6.87 2.86
N LYS A 165 -3.80 -8.01 2.37
CA LYS A 165 -4.55 -8.83 1.41
C LYS A 165 -5.86 -9.35 2.01
N TYR A 166 -5.85 -9.71 3.30
CA TYR A 166 -7.04 -10.24 3.97
C TYR A 166 -7.79 -9.10 4.68
N ASP A 167 -9.04 -8.86 4.27
CA ASP A 167 -9.89 -7.80 4.82
C ASP A 167 -9.99 -7.83 6.35
N ILE A 168 -10.05 -9.02 6.94
CA ILE A 168 -10.11 -9.22 8.41
C ILE A 168 -8.88 -8.71 9.16
N PHE A 169 -7.73 -8.59 8.48
CA PHE A 169 -6.46 -8.12 9.04
C PHE A 169 -6.15 -6.68 8.66
N ARG A 170 -6.98 -6.02 7.83
CA ARG A 170 -6.92 -4.57 7.58
C ARG A 170 -7.45 -3.80 8.79
N ASN A 171 -6.75 -3.91 9.91
CA ASN A 171 -6.94 -3.06 11.07
C ASN A 171 -5.58 -2.72 11.70
N ASP A 172 -5.54 -1.55 12.33
CA ASP A 172 -4.36 -0.97 12.94
C ASP A 172 -3.75 -1.87 14.03
N LYS A 173 -4.57 -2.37 14.97
CA LYS A 173 -4.11 -3.18 16.10
C LYS A 173 -3.39 -4.44 15.65
N PHE A 174 -3.93 -5.16 14.66
CA PHE A 174 -3.29 -6.38 14.17
C PHE A 174 -1.97 -6.07 13.46
N LEU A 175 -1.94 -5.05 12.60
CA LEU A 175 -0.71 -4.64 11.92
C LEU A 175 0.38 -4.28 12.93
N LEU A 176 0.07 -3.37 13.87
CA LEU A 176 1.04 -2.89 14.86
C LEU A 176 1.54 -4.03 15.75
N ASN A 177 0.67 -4.90 16.24
CA ASN A 177 1.08 -6.05 17.04
C ASN A 177 2.00 -7.01 16.27
N ILE A 178 1.71 -7.29 14.99
CA ILE A 178 2.56 -8.16 14.17
C ILE A 178 3.93 -7.53 13.93
N LEU A 179 3.97 -6.22 13.65
CA LEU A 179 5.24 -5.49 13.50
C LEU A 179 6.04 -5.51 14.81
N ASP A 180 5.39 -5.23 15.94
CA ASP A 180 6.03 -5.25 17.26
C ASP A 180 6.61 -6.62 17.59
N ILE A 181 5.82 -7.70 17.44
CA ILE A 181 6.29 -9.08 17.68
C ILE A 181 7.47 -9.41 16.77
N THR A 182 7.38 -9.01 15.49
CA THR A 182 8.43 -9.28 14.50
C THR A 182 9.75 -8.62 14.91
N TYR A 183 9.71 -7.35 15.31
CA TYR A 183 10.91 -6.60 15.66
C TYR A 183 11.44 -6.92 17.05
N GLU A 184 10.56 -7.10 18.04
CA GLU A 184 10.93 -7.49 19.41
C GLU A 184 11.72 -8.81 19.44
N LEU A 185 11.33 -9.75 18.58
CA LEU A 185 11.95 -11.07 18.49
C LEU A 185 13.01 -11.19 17.37
N GLY A 186 13.29 -10.14 16.62
CA GLY A 186 14.28 -10.16 15.53
C GLY A 186 13.93 -11.09 14.37
N LEU A 187 12.64 -11.24 14.04
CA LEU A 187 12.14 -12.26 13.10
C LEU A 187 12.08 -11.82 11.64
N SER A 188 12.43 -10.57 11.31
CA SER A 188 12.31 -10.04 9.94
C SER A 188 12.94 -10.94 8.88
N ASP A 189 14.18 -11.40 9.09
CA ASP A 189 14.87 -12.26 8.13
C ASP A 189 14.26 -13.66 8.02
N ILE A 190 13.75 -14.19 9.13
CA ILE A 190 13.05 -15.48 9.17
C ILE A 190 11.75 -15.38 8.37
N LEU A 191 10.94 -14.34 8.59
CA LEU A 191 9.66 -14.17 7.91
C LEU A 191 9.82 -13.95 6.40
N LYS A 192 10.93 -13.32 5.97
CA LYS A 192 11.30 -13.17 4.56
C LYS A 192 11.87 -14.45 3.94
N SER A 193 12.28 -15.44 4.73
CA SER A 193 12.95 -16.63 4.22
C SER A 193 12.03 -17.52 3.39
N LYS A 194 12.61 -18.24 2.43
CA LYS A 194 11.88 -19.26 1.65
C LYS A 194 11.80 -20.56 2.44
N ILE A 195 10.62 -21.17 2.44
CA ILE A 195 10.41 -22.51 2.97
C ILE A 195 11.03 -23.51 1.98
N LYS A 196 11.96 -24.33 2.44
CA LYS A 196 12.66 -25.33 1.61
C LYS A 196 12.08 -26.72 1.86
N GLY A 197 12.17 -27.60 0.85
CA GLY A 197 11.78 -29.01 0.98
C GLY A 197 10.27 -29.27 1.09
N ARG A 198 9.43 -28.29 0.75
CA ARG A 198 7.96 -28.37 0.84
C ARG A 198 7.31 -27.98 -0.51
N PRO A 199 7.45 -28.82 -1.56
CA PRO A 199 6.95 -28.50 -2.90
C PRO A 199 5.41 -28.36 -2.97
N GLU A 200 4.69 -28.96 -2.03
CA GLU A 200 3.24 -28.85 -1.89
C GLU A 200 2.75 -27.43 -1.58
N LEU A 201 3.65 -26.57 -1.08
CA LEU A 201 3.35 -25.17 -0.73
C LEU A 201 3.44 -24.21 -1.93
N GLY A 202 3.81 -24.71 -3.12
CA GLY A 202 3.83 -23.94 -4.37
C GLY A 202 5.17 -23.29 -4.70
N LYS A 203 5.15 -22.26 -5.56
CA LYS A 203 6.34 -21.74 -6.27
C LYS A 203 7.24 -20.81 -5.45
N ASP A 204 6.70 -20.06 -4.49
CA ASP A 204 7.47 -19.14 -3.65
C ASP A 204 6.92 -19.10 -2.22
N PRO A 205 7.00 -20.23 -1.48
CA PRO A 205 6.50 -20.28 -0.12
C PRO A 205 7.46 -19.50 0.80
N ARG A 206 6.94 -18.42 1.40
CA ARG A 206 7.68 -17.60 2.38
C ARG A 206 7.07 -17.81 3.76
N VAL A 207 7.93 -17.86 4.78
CA VAL A 207 7.50 -18.14 6.16
C VAL A 207 6.41 -17.15 6.60
N GLY A 208 6.65 -15.84 6.45
CA GLY A 208 5.69 -14.81 6.88
C GLY A 208 4.34 -14.89 6.18
N ARG A 209 4.33 -15.20 4.88
CA ARG A 209 3.08 -15.40 4.11
C ARG A 209 2.24 -16.53 4.69
N PHE A 210 2.90 -17.63 5.04
CA PHE A 210 2.25 -18.81 5.58
C PHE A 210 1.78 -18.62 7.02
N VAL A 211 2.52 -17.86 7.84
CA VAL A 211 2.06 -17.44 9.18
C VAL A 211 0.74 -16.66 9.08
N ILE A 212 0.66 -15.65 8.21
CA ILE A 212 -0.58 -14.87 8.01
C ILE A 212 -1.70 -15.75 7.39
N PHE A 213 -1.35 -16.70 6.53
CA PHE A 213 -2.31 -17.67 6.00
C PHE A 213 -2.93 -18.56 7.08
N GLU A 214 -2.13 -19.08 8.02
CA GLU A 214 -2.66 -19.89 9.13
C GLU A 214 -3.53 -19.05 10.08
N PHE A 215 -3.20 -17.77 10.31
CA PHE A 215 -4.10 -16.84 11.00
C PHE A 215 -5.44 -16.69 10.27
N ASN A 216 -5.44 -16.52 8.94
CA ASN A 216 -6.67 -16.37 8.18
C ASN A 216 -7.53 -17.65 8.23
N LYS A 217 -6.88 -18.82 8.20
CA LYS A 217 -7.54 -20.13 8.24
C LYS A 217 -8.14 -20.46 9.61
N SER A 218 -7.52 -19.98 10.69
CA SER A 218 -8.03 -20.20 12.05
C SER A 218 -9.11 -19.21 12.46
N TYR A 219 -9.33 -18.13 11.70
CA TYR A 219 -10.44 -17.23 11.91
C TYR A 219 -11.78 -17.88 11.49
N PRO A 220 -12.89 -17.73 12.26
CA PRO A 220 -13.06 -16.93 13.48
C PRO A 220 -12.81 -17.70 14.79
N VAL A 221 -12.31 -18.95 14.74
CA VAL A 221 -12.03 -19.73 15.95
C VAL A 221 -10.99 -19.02 16.82
N ILE A 222 -9.97 -18.44 16.18
CA ILE A 222 -8.99 -17.59 16.82
C ILE A 222 -9.25 -16.15 16.36
N MET A 223 -9.70 -15.31 17.28
CA MET A 223 -10.04 -13.90 17.03
C MET A 223 -8.79 -13.00 17.03
N SER A 224 -7.75 -13.40 16.27
CA SER A 224 -6.44 -12.74 16.22
C SER A 224 -6.49 -11.23 15.95
N PRO A 225 -7.37 -10.68 15.08
CA PRO A 225 -7.46 -9.24 14.89
C PRO A 225 -7.81 -8.46 16.16
N MET A 226 -8.47 -9.10 17.12
CA MET A 226 -8.93 -8.48 18.37
C MET A 226 -7.96 -8.66 19.54
N MET A 227 -6.98 -9.57 19.39
CA MET A 227 -6.02 -9.89 20.45
C MET A 227 -5.08 -8.72 20.74
N ASP A 228 -4.65 -8.60 22.00
CA ASP A 228 -3.48 -7.79 22.33
C ASP A 228 -2.19 -8.48 21.89
N LYS A 229 -1.06 -7.75 21.99
CA LYS A 229 0.24 -8.23 21.53
C LYS A 229 0.65 -9.55 22.20
N GLU A 230 0.52 -9.67 23.52
CA GLU A 230 0.99 -10.84 24.26
C GLU A 230 0.13 -12.09 23.98
N ALA A 231 -1.18 -11.90 23.83
CA ALA A 231 -2.09 -12.95 23.40
C ALA A 231 -1.82 -13.37 21.95
N LEU A 232 -1.56 -12.41 21.05
CA LEU A 232 -1.28 -12.67 19.63
C LEU A 232 0.09 -13.35 19.41
N LYS A 233 1.07 -13.06 20.27
CA LYS A 233 2.42 -13.64 20.21
C LYS A 233 2.41 -15.16 20.31
N LYS A 234 1.48 -15.75 21.08
CA LYS A 234 1.35 -17.21 21.24
C LYS A 234 1.00 -17.91 19.91
N PRO A 235 -0.14 -17.64 19.24
CA PRO A 235 -0.44 -18.24 17.95
C PRO A 235 0.55 -17.81 16.86
N PHE A 236 1.14 -16.62 16.95
CA PHE A 236 2.18 -16.20 16.01
C PHE A 236 3.38 -17.15 16.03
N LEU A 237 3.92 -17.45 17.21
CA LEU A 237 5.03 -18.39 17.38
C LEU A 237 4.63 -19.83 17.06
N GLU A 238 3.40 -20.22 17.40
CA GLU A 238 2.88 -21.54 17.02
C GLU A 238 2.88 -21.70 15.49
N TYR A 239 2.31 -20.76 14.74
CA TYR A 239 2.28 -20.83 13.28
C TYR A 239 3.66 -20.68 12.65
N LEU A 240 4.55 -19.89 13.26
CA LEU A 240 5.94 -19.81 12.84
C LEU A 240 6.61 -21.19 12.94
N SER A 241 6.36 -21.93 14.03
CA SER A 241 6.95 -23.26 14.28
C SER A 241 6.56 -24.32 13.23
N TYR A 242 5.45 -24.11 12.51
CA TYR A 242 5.03 -25.03 11.44
C TYR A 242 5.95 -24.97 10.21
N TYR A 243 6.70 -23.88 10.05
CA TYR A 243 7.48 -23.59 8.84
C TYR A 243 8.95 -23.25 9.12
N TYR A 244 9.31 -23.05 10.39
CA TYR A 244 10.66 -22.71 10.81
C TYR A 244 10.95 -23.30 12.19
N ASP A 245 12.11 -23.92 12.35
CA ASP A 245 12.52 -24.49 13.63
C ASP A 245 12.87 -23.38 14.62
N ILE A 246 12.00 -23.19 15.62
CA ILE A 246 12.22 -22.29 16.75
C ILE A 246 13.00 -23.09 17.80
N ASN A 247 14.29 -23.31 17.57
CA ASN A 247 15.19 -23.88 18.60
C ASN A 247 15.50 -22.83 19.68
#